data_AF-A0A914R1X2-F1
#
_entry.id   AF-A0A914R1X2-F1
#
_cell.length_a   1.000
_cell.length_b   1.000
_cell.length_c   1.000
_cell.angle_alpha   90.00
_cell.angle_beta   90.00
_cell.angle_gamma   90.00
#
_symmetry.space_group_name_H-M   'P 1'
#
loop_
_entity.id
_entity.type
_entity.pdbx_description
1 polymer ?
#
loop_
_entity_poly.entity_id
_entity_poly.type
_entity_poly.pdbx_seq_one_letter_code
_entity_poly.pdbx_strand_id
1 'polypeptide(L)'
;MDIIVGGFGAGVPIAWGLCLIFTVQLGHRISGSHVNPAVSIMFCIFKEISIIRCILYSIVQTAGSFVGAGMTYLVYYGKTFV
;
A
#
# COMPACT_ATOMS: atom_id res chain seq x y z
N MET A 1 19.44 -18.81 2.16
CA MET A 1 17.96 -18.97 2.22
C MET A 1 17.43 -18.07 3.33
N ASP A 2 17.86 -16.80 3.39
CA ASP A 2 17.77 -15.99 4.62
C ASP A 2 17.06 -14.65 4.43
N ILE A 3 16.31 -14.51 3.34
CA ILE A 3 15.23 -13.53 3.20
C ILE A 3 13.86 -14.18 3.43
N ILE A 4 13.78 -15.52 3.35
CA ILE A 4 12.52 -16.27 3.49
C ILE A 4 12.28 -16.74 4.93
N VAL A 5 13.28 -16.73 5.82
CA VAL A 5 13.13 -17.15 7.23
C VAL A 5 13.63 -16.11 8.25
N GLY A 6 14.34 -15.05 7.82
CA GLY A 6 15.17 -14.20 8.70
C GLY A 6 14.57 -12.91 9.26
N GLY A 7 13.26 -12.80 9.51
CA GLY A 7 12.67 -11.48 9.82
C GLY A 7 11.38 -11.43 10.61
N PHE A 8 11.10 -12.36 11.52
CA PHE A 8 10.03 -12.20 12.52
C PHE A 8 10.45 -11.26 13.68
N GLY A 9 11.10 -10.14 13.35
CA GLY A 9 11.50 -9.09 14.29
C GLY A 9 10.72 -7.80 14.06
N ALA A 10 10.84 -6.83 14.98
CA ALA A 10 10.10 -5.56 14.90
C ALA A 10 10.42 -4.70 13.64
N GLY A 11 11.51 -4.98 12.92
CA GLY A 11 11.95 -4.18 11.77
C GLY A 11 10.95 -4.12 10.60
N VAL A 12 10.41 -5.26 10.17
CA VAL A 12 9.46 -5.30 9.02
C VAL A 12 8.13 -4.60 9.36
N PRO A 13 7.49 -4.87 10.52
CA PRO A 13 6.29 -4.14 10.94
C PRO A 13 6.52 -2.63 11.11
N ILE A 14 7.66 -2.22 11.70
CA ILE A 14 7.99 -0.80 11.87
C ILE A 14 8.18 -0.11 10.52
N ALA A 15 8.90 -0.73 9.59
CA ALA A 15 9.11 -0.18 8.25
C ALA A 15 7.78 0.00 7.50
N TRP A 16 6.89 -1.00 7.57
CA TRP A 16 5.54 -0.90 7.01
C TRP A 16 4.71 0.22 7.65
N GLY A 17 4.72 0.30 8.99
CA GLY A 17 3.99 1.34 9.72
C GLY A 17 4.48 2.75 9.36
N LEU A 18 5.79 2.96 9.32
CA LEU A 18 6.38 4.25 8.91
C LEU A 18 6.03 4.61 7.46
N CYS A 19 6.13 3.64 6.54
CA CYS A 19 5.73 3.84 5.15
C CYS A 19 4.26 4.32 5.03
N LEU A 20 3.35 3.68 5.77
CA LEU A 20 1.94 4.07 5.80
C LEU A 20 1.73 5.46 6.40
N ILE A 21 2.45 5.83 7.47
CA ILE A 21 2.37 7.18 8.06
C ILE A 21 2.72 8.25 7.03
N PHE A 22 3.84 8.09 6.33
CA PHE A 22 4.26 9.06 5.30
C PHE A 22 3.25 9.10 4.14
N THR A 23 2.77 7.95 3.70
CA THR A 23 1.76 7.86 2.63
C THR A 23 0.46 8.56 3.01
N VAL A 24 0.00 8.40 4.25
CA VAL A 24 -1.18 9.11 4.77
C VAL A 24 -0.91 10.60 4.81
N GLN A 25 0.22 11.04 5.37
CA GLN A 25 0.54 12.47 5.49
C GLN A 25 0.60 13.19 4.13
N LEU A 26 1.09 12.51 3.09
CA LEU A 26 1.14 13.05 1.73
C LEU A 26 -0.26 13.19 1.10
N GLY A 27 -1.14 12.21 1.31
CA GLY A 27 -2.42 12.11 0.59
C GLY A 27 -3.64 12.60 1.36
N HIS A 28 -3.55 12.79 2.68
CA HIS A 28 -4.72 12.92 3.56
C HIS A 28 -5.63 14.10 3.16
N ARG A 29 -5.06 15.27 2.84
CA ARG A 29 -5.85 16.47 2.49
C ARG A 29 -6.59 16.38 1.15
N ILE A 30 -6.16 15.51 0.24
CA ILE A 30 -6.70 15.42 -1.11
C ILE A 30 -7.70 14.27 -1.21
N SER A 31 -7.28 13.07 -0.79
CA SER A 31 -8.05 11.84 -1.00
C SER A 31 -8.58 11.21 0.28
N GLY A 32 -8.19 11.70 1.46
CA GLY A 32 -8.35 11.00 2.74
C GLY A 32 -7.30 9.90 2.95
N SER A 33 -6.47 9.62 1.94
CA SER A 33 -5.42 8.59 1.93
C SER A 33 -5.89 7.21 2.42
N HIS A 34 -6.98 6.70 1.82
CA HIS A 34 -7.49 5.37 2.18
C HIS A 34 -6.46 4.27 1.89
N VAL A 35 -5.75 4.40 0.76
CA VAL A 35 -4.66 3.53 0.26
C VAL A 35 -4.91 2.02 0.38
N ASN A 36 -6.17 1.65 0.47
CA ASN A 36 -6.63 0.30 0.73
C ASN A 36 -8.10 0.17 0.27
N PRO A 37 -8.40 -0.81 -0.59
CA PRO A 37 -9.77 -1.06 -1.04
C PRO A 37 -10.73 -1.36 0.12
N ALA A 38 -10.30 -2.11 1.14
CA ALA A 38 -11.13 -2.44 2.30
C ALA A 38 -11.49 -1.21 3.14
N VAL A 39 -10.55 -0.28 3.31
CA VAL A 39 -10.80 1.00 3.98
C VAL A 39 -11.79 1.83 3.15
N SER A 40 -11.62 1.87 1.83
CA SER A 40 -12.54 2.58 0.93
C SER A 40 -13.96 1.99 1.01
N ILE A 41 -14.09 0.66 1.05
CA ILE A 41 -15.38 -0.03 1.21
C ILE A 41 -16.00 0.32 2.56
N MET A 42 -15.22 0.32 3.65
CA MET A 42 -15.72 0.70 4.97
C MET A 42 -16.31 2.11 4.95
N PHE A 43 -15.59 3.09 4.41
CA PHE A 43 -16.09 4.46 4.26
C PHE A 43 -17.33 4.55 3.35
N CYS A 44 -17.44 3.67 2.35
CA CYS A 44 -18.64 3.58 1.51
C CYS A 44 -19.84 3.04 2.29
N ILE A 45 -19.66 2.03 3.16
CA ILE A 45 -20.71 1.47 4.01
C ILE A 45 -21.22 2.52 4.99
N PHE A 46 -20.32 3.29 5.59
CA PHE A 46 -20.65 4.40 6.48
C PHE A 46 -21.16 5.66 5.74
N LYS A 47 -21.34 5.60 4.42
CA LYS A 47 -21.83 6.71 3.56
C LYS A 47 -20.94 7.97 3.57
N GLU A 48 -19.67 7.83 3.94
CA GLU A 48 -18.67 8.90 3.89
C GLU A 48 -18.14 9.14 2.46
N ILE A 49 -18.21 8.11 1.61
CA ILE A 49 -17.88 8.22 0.16
C ILE A 49 -18.96 7.56 -0.70
N SER A 50 -19.09 8.02 -1.95
CA SER A 50 -20.00 7.40 -2.92
C SER A 50 -19.47 6.05 -3.43
N ILE A 51 -20.38 5.16 -3.85
CA ILE A 51 -20.04 3.85 -4.42
C ILE A 51 -19.10 3.96 -5.62
N ILE A 52 -19.31 4.97 -6.47
CA ILE A 52 -18.46 5.22 -7.66
C ILE A 52 -17.05 5.60 -7.20
N ARG A 53 -16.93 6.48 -6.20
CA ARG A 53 -15.63 6.88 -5.65
C ARG A 53 -14.93 5.69 -4.99
N CYS A 54 -15.66 4.82 -4.32
CA CYS A 54 -15.13 3.58 -3.76
C CYS A 54 -14.53 2.66 -4.84
N ILE A 55 -15.25 2.44 -5.95
CA ILE A 55 -14.76 1.60 -7.06
C ILE A 55 -13.52 2.21 -7.71
N LEU A 56 -13.55 3.51 -8.01
CA LEU A 56 -12.41 4.22 -8.58
C LEU A 56 -11.20 4.17 -7.65
N TYR A 57 -11.40 4.34 -6.35
CA TYR A 57 -10.34 4.21 -5.35
C TYR A 57 -9.72 2.82 -5.37
N SER A 58 -10.54 1.76 -5.38
CA SER A 58 -10.04 0.39 -5.43
C SER A 58 -9.21 0.12 -6.68
N ILE A 59 -9.66 0.57 -7.86
CA ILE A 59 -8.92 0.39 -9.12
C ILE A 59 -7.56 1.09 -9.07
N VAL A 60 -7.54 2.36 -8.67
CA VAL A 60 -6.31 3.15 -8.61
C VAL A 60 -5.34 2.60 -7.56
N GLN A 61 -5.85 2.16 -6.40
CA GLN A 61 -5.04 1.55 -5.35
C GLN A 61 -4.41 0.23 -5.81
N THR A 62 -5.15 -0.64 -6.51
CA THR A 62 -4.60 -1.88 -7.05
C THR A 62 -3.58 -1.61 -8.16
N ALA A 63 -3.87 -0.68 -9.08
CA ALA A 63 -2.93 -0.29 -10.12
C ALA A 63 -1.63 0.30 -9.55
N GLY A 64 -1.74 1.17 -8.54
CA GLY A 64 -0.60 1.73 -7.83
C GLY A 64 0.26 0.66 -7.14
N SER A 65 -0.39 -0.28 -6.45
CA SER A 65 0.30 -1.43 -5.81
C SER A 65 1.03 -2.30 -6.83
N PHE A 66 0.43 -2.55 -8.00
CA PHE A 66 1.08 -3.29 -9.09
C PHE A 66 2.32 -2.59 -9.61
N VAL A 67 2.24 -1.27 -9.87
CA VAL A 67 3.37 -0.47 -10.32
C VAL A 67 4.48 -0.43 -9.26
N GLY A 68 4.13 -0.25 -7.98
CA GLY A 68 5.11 -0.24 -6.88
C GLY A 68 5.82 -1.59 -6.71
N ALA A 69 5.09 -2.69 -6.83
CA ALA A 69 5.68 -4.04 -6.84
C ALA A 69 6.62 -4.23 -8.04
N GLY A 70 6.22 -3.78 -9.23
CA GLY A 70 7.05 -3.80 -10.43
C GLY A 70 8.34 -2.97 -10.28
N MET A 71 8.25 -1.76 -9.71
CA MET A 71 9.42 -0.94 -9.42
C MET A 71 10.38 -1.62 -8.44
N THR A 72 9.84 -2.23 -7.38
CA THR A 72 10.65 -2.98 -6.42
C THR A 72 11.36 -4.15 -7.11
N TYR A 73 10.64 -4.89 -7.95
CA TYR A 73 11.24 -5.97 -8.74
C TYR A 73 12.40 -5.46 -9.61
N LEU A 74 12.22 -4.35 -10.32
CA LEU A 74 13.27 -3.75 -11.16
C LEU A 74 14.51 -3.32 -10.35
N VAL A 75 14.32 -2.74 -9.15
CA VAL A 75 15.43 -2.29 -8.29
C VAL A 75 16.27 -3.47 -7.78
N TYR A 76 15.63 -4.59 -7.49
CA TYR A 76 16.27 -5.81 -6.98
C TYR A 76 16.59 -6.81 -8.09
N TYR A 77 16.23 -6.52 -9.34
CA TYR A 77 16.53 -7.38 -10.49
C TYR A 77 18.04 -7.58 -10.61
N GLY A 78 18.47 -8.85 -10.59
CA GLY A 78 19.89 -9.23 -10.63
C GLY A 78 20.64 -9.19 -9.29
N LYS A 79 20.05 -8.69 -8.21
CA LYS A 79 20.66 -8.72 -6.85
C LYS A 79 20.30 -9.96 -6.03
N THR A 80 19.53 -10.87 -6.61
CA THR A 80 18.97 -12.05 -5.91
C THR A 80 19.84 -13.31 -6.02
N PHE A 81 20.96 -13.29 -6.77
CA PHE A 81 21.78 -14.48 -7.06
C PHE A 81 23.31 -14.26 -7.05
N VAL A 82 23.84 -13.40 -6.18
CA VAL A 82 25.26 -13.44 -5.78
C VAL A 82 25.34 -13.62 -4.27
#